data_AF-A0A0K1ENW6-F1
#
_entry.id   AF-A0A0K1ENW6-F1
#
_cell.length_a   1.000
_cell.length_b   1.000
_cell.length_c   1.000
_cell.angle_alpha   90.00
_cell.angle_beta   90.00
_cell.angle_gamma   90.00
#
_symmetry.space_group_name_H-M   'P 1'
#
loop_
_entity.id
_entity.type
_entity.pdbx_description
1 polymer ?
#
loop_
_entity_poly.entity_id
_entity_poly.type
_entity_poly.pdbx_seq_one_letter_code
_entity_poly.pdbx_strand_id
1 'polypeptide(L)'
;MSMKLQSACFAAVVALTASLGGGLVGCGSDDAQTTSTTTSSTSSGGGSGGDGGSTVSAGGAGGVGGTGGEGGQGGSGGSAMACEPLPEPCSTCLYNECQERYCDCYGNSACSALLFTCLSQCASGDQACVQTCATQHPNGVSDAALLGACSDQACSNVCPTAGIVVNGCTECLFTECPTQMNACFAEPACAAAVECVQMCPPNNFNCISTCVGGNQNAQTVLSCAVQNCSGQCQ
;
A
#
# COMPACT_ATOMS: atom_id res chain seq x y z
N MET A 1 -27.16 8.82 -25.96
CA MET A 1 -27.31 7.37 -26.16
C MET A 1 -26.23 6.91 -27.13
N SER A 2 -25.09 6.45 -26.61
CA SER A 2 -24.12 5.63 -27.35
C SER A 2 -23.58 4.59 -26.38
N MET A 3 -23.83 3.34 -26.74
CA MET A 3 -23.63 2.11 -25.98
C MET A 3 -22.14 1.87 -25.72
N LYS A 4 -21.74 1.69 -24.46
CA LYS A 4 -21.27 0.41 -23.88
C LYS A 4 -20.52 -0.48 -24.87
N LEU A 5 -19.26 -0.13 -25.20
CA LEU A 5 -18.32 -1.06 -25.84
C LEU A 5 -16.87 -0.61 -25.60
N GLN A 6 -16.33 -0.86 -24.40
CA GLN A 6 -14.88 -1.07 -24.13
C GLN A 6 -14.60 -1.43 -22.65
N SER A 7 -15.51 -2.18 -22.04
CA SER A 7 -15.29 -2.85 -20.75
C SER A 7 -14.46 -4.13 -20.95
N ALA A 8 -13.29 -4.01 -21.58
CA ALA A 8 -12.43 -5.14 -21.96
C ALA A 8 -10.91 -4.92 -21.75
N CYS A 9 -10.47 -3.79 -21.17
CA CYS A 9 -9.08 -3.62 -20.73
C CYS A 9 -8.92 -3.51 -19.20
N PHE A 10 -9.99 -3.72 -18.43
CA PHE A 10 -9.98 -3.69 -16.96
C PHE A 10 -9.79 -5.07 -16.30
N ALA A 11 -9.33 -6.06 -17.07
CA ALA A 11 -9.14 -7.43 -16.61
C ALA A 11 -7.88 -8.08 -17.21
N ALA A 12 -6.75 -7.37 -17.23
CA ALA A 12 -5.45 -7.99 -17.49
C ALA A 12 -4.71 -8.41 -16.20
N VAL A 13 -5.33 -8.22 -15.03
CA VAL A 13 -4.84 -8.69 -13.72
C VAL A 13 -5.75 -9.79 -13.12
N VAL A 14 -6.89 -10.12 -13.75
CA VAL A 14 -7.83 -11.17 -13.27
C VAL A 14 -8.27 -12.07 -14.43
N ALA A 15 -7.30 -12.72 -15.08
CA ALA A 15 -7.57 -13.75 -16.09
C ALA A 15 -6.58 -14.92 -16.01
N LEU A 16 -6.46 -15.53 -14.82
CA LEU A 16 -6.01 -16.92 -14.69
C LEU A 16 -7.08 -17.79 -14.02
N THR A 17 -8.34 -17.62 -14.41
CA THR A 17 -9.29 -18.73 -14.28
C THR A 17 -9.02 -19.72 -15.41
N ALA A 18 -8.66 -20.95 -15.00
CA ALA A 18 -8.59 -22.19 -15.77
C ALA A 18 -7.25 -22.53 -16.45
N SER A 19 -6.37 -23.23 -15.70
CA SER A 19 -5.89 -24.58 -16.09
C SER A 19 -4.82 -25.15 -15.14
N LEU A 20 -5.15 -25.30 -13.86
CA LEU A 20 -4.54 -26.32 -12.99
C LEU A 20 -5.73 -27.07 -12.40
N GLY A 21 -6.13 -28.21 -12.96
CA GLY A 21 -5.40 -29.45 -12.71
C GLY A 21 -5.81 -29.93 -11.32
N GLY A 22 -6.95 -30.64 -11.26
CA GLY A 22 -7.60 -31.03 -10.01
C GLY A 22 -6.69 -31.83 -9.09
N GLY A 23 -6.67 -31.41 -7.83
CA GLY A 23 -6.25 -32.21 -6.68
C GLY A 23 -7.26 -32.00 -5.57
N LEU A 24 -8.26 -32.87 -5.51
CA LEU A 24 -9.14 -33.02 -4.34
C LEU A 24 -8.28 -33.52 -3.17
N VAL A 25 -7.87 -32.63 -2.27
CA VAL A 25 -7.47 -33.03 -0.92
C VAL A 25 -8.64 -32.73 -0.01
N GLY A 26 -9.36 -33.80 0.35
CA GLY A 26 -10.35 -33.76 1.42
C GLY A 26 -9.65 -33.65 2.76
N CYS A 27 -10.12 -32.73 3.60
CA CYS A 27 -9.96 -32.81 5.04
C CYS A 27 -11.32 -33.14 5.63
N GLY A 28 -11.50 -34.43 5.94
CA GLY A 28 -12.62 -34.92 6.72
C GLY A 28 -12.35 -34.82 8.22
N SER A 29 -13.41 -34.41 8.91
CA SER A 29 -13.88 -34.81 10.24
C SER A 29 -13.21 -34.31 11.52
N ASP A 30 -14.01 -33.48 12.21
CA ASP A 30 -14.58 -33.70 13.54
C ASP A 30 -13.62 -33.99 14.71
N ASP A 31 -13.50 -33.04 15.65
CA ASP A 31 -13.62 -33.33 17.08
C ASP A 31 -13.82 -32.07 17.96
N ALA A 32 -14.84 -32.18 18.83
CA ALA A 32 -15.04 -31.58 20.14
C ALA A 32 -14.90 -30.05 20.38
N GLN A 33 -16.08 -29.43 20.46
CA GLN A 33 -16.50 -28.39 21.40
C GLN A 33 -15.66 -28.29 22.69
N THR A 34 -15.03 -27.13 22.94
CA THR A 34 -14.70 -26.65 24.29
C THR A 34 -15.04 -25.17 24.39
N THR A 35 -16.14 -24.90 25.08
CA THR A 35 -16.55 -23.56 25.54
C THR A 35 -15.52 -23.04 26.53
N SER A 36 -14.92 -21.88 26.27
CA SER A 36 -14.20 -21.11 27.27
C SER A 36 -14.49 -19.63 27.07
N THR A 37 -15.42 -19.16 27.90
CA THR A 37 -15.71 -17.76 28.18
C THR A 37 -14.54 -17.17 28.94
N THR A 38 -13.84 -16.16 28.41
CA THR A 38 -12.88 -15.38 29.21
C THR A 38 -12.79 -13.93 28.70
N THR A 39 -13.52 -13.08 29.42
CA THR A 39 -13.24 -11.68 29.79
C THR A 39 -12.54 -10.74 28.81
N SER A 40 -13.31 -9.70 28.45
CA SER A 40 -12.88 -8.37 28.05
C SER A 40 -11.71 -7.84 28.88
N SER A 41 -10.68 -7.33 28.19
CA SER A 41 -9.67 -6.43 28.76
C SER A 41 -9.51 -5.24 27.81
N THR A 42 -10.17 -4.14 28.12
CA THR A 42 -9.86 -2.81 27.58
C THR A 42 -8.54 -2.35 28.18
N SER A 43 -7.46 -2.40 27.39
CA SER A 43 -6.17 -1.81 27.76
C SER A 43 -6.04 -0.43 27.14
N SER A 44 -6.43 0.58 27.91
CA SER A 44 -6.05 1.98 27.72
C SER A 44 -4.57 2.13 28.07
N GLY A 45 -3.70 2.35 27.09
CA GLY A 45 -2.33 2.86 27.28
C GLY A 45 -2.23 4.16 26.47
N GLY A 46 -1.91 5.32 27.04
CA GLY A 46 -0.91 5.57 28.07
C GLY A 46 0.23 6.32 27.37
N GLY A 47 0.19 7.65 27.38
CA GLY A 47 1.14 8.50 26.67
C GLY A 47 2.55 8.49 27.27
N SER A 48 3.52 8.90 26.46
CA SER A 48 4.89 9.33 26.80
C SER A 48 5.39 10.10 25.55
N GLY A 49 5.91 11.33 25.56
CA GLY A 49 6.53 12.14 26.59
C GLY A 49 8.07 12.13 26.42
N GLY A 50 8.65 13.24 25.93
CA GLY A 50 10.11 13.52 25.91
C GLY A 50 10.76 13.42 24.51
N ASP A 51 11.74 14.23 24.09
CA ASP A 51 12.56 15.22 24.79
C ASP A 51 13.03 16.35 23.86
N GLY A 52 13.10 17.56 24.43
CA GLY A 52 13.60 18.77 23.78
C GLY A 52 15.13 18.85 23.74
N GLY A 53 15.65 19.28 22.59
CA GLY A 53 17.06 19.61 22.38
C GLY A 53 17.37 21.07 22.72
N SER A 54 18.32 21.24 23.63
CA SER A 54 18.76 22.47 24.30
C SER A 54 19.33 23.54 23.37
N THR A 55 18.86 24.78 23.51
CA THR A 55 19.68 25.97 23.27
C THR A 55 19.77 26.79 24.54
N VAL A 56 21.01 27.01 24.97
CA VAL A 56 21.39 27.75 26.16
C VAL A 56 21.19 29.24 25.88
N SER A 57 20.39 29.94 26.68
CA SER A 57 20.50 31.40 26.81
C SER A 57 19.86 31.91 28.10
N ALA A 58 20.48 32.97 28.60
CA ALA A 58 20.44 33.50 29.95
C ALA A 58 19.06 34.01 30.43
N GLY A 59 18.96 34.13 31.76
CA GLY A 59 17.74 34.36 32.53
C GLY A 59 16.93 35.62 32.23
N GLY A 60 15.66 35.58 32.63
CA GLY A 60 14.71 36.67 32.59
C GLY A 60 13.44 36.33 33.39
N ALA A 61 12.93 37.31 34.12
CA ALA A 61 11.83 37.21 35.07
C ALA A 61 10.46 36.86 34.46
N GLY A 62 9.54 36.43 35.34
CA GLY A 62 8.23 35.86 35.00
C GLY A 62 7.28 36.74 34.20
N GLY A 63 6.38 36.05 33.48
CA GLY A 63 5.29 36.61 32.69
C GLY A 63 4.05 35.73 32.73
N VAL A 64 2.91 36.40 32.73
CA VAL A 64 1.52 35.93 32.86
C VAL A 64 1.06 35.08 31.66
N GLY A 65 0.12 34.16 31.92
CA GLY A 65 -0.38 33.15 31.00
C GLY A 65 -0.96 33.70 29.69
N GLY A 66 -0.58 33.03 28.59
CA GLY A 66 -1.11 33.25 27.25
C GLY A 66 -2.13 32.18 26.86
N THR A 67 -3.19 32.62 26.18
CA THR A 67 -4.19 31.77 25.53
C THR A 67 -3.57 30.93 24.41
N GLY A 68 -3.95 29.64 24.35
CA GLY A 68 -3.43 28.67 23.39
C GLY A 68 -3.61 29.14 21.94
N GLY A 69 -2.48 29.26 21.23
CA GLY A 69 -2.43 29.56 19.81
C GLY A 69 -2.75 28.32 18.97
N GLU A 70 -3.43 28.54 17.86
CA GLU A 70 -3.65 27.55 16.80
C GLU A 70 -2.30 27.03 16.30
N GLY A 71 -2.16 25.70 16.26
CA GLY A 71 -0.92 25.04 15.83
C GLY A 71 -0.55 25.48 14.42
N GLY A 72 0.60 26.14 14.29
CA GLY A 72 1.14 26.56 13.01
C GLY A 72 1.39 25.34 12.11
N GLN A 73 0.90 25.41 10.88
CA GLN A 73 1.30 24.50 9.81
C GLN A 73 2.82 24.65 9.64
N GLY A 74 3.56 23.59 10.00
CA GLY A 74 5.00 23.54 9.84
C GLY A 74 5.34 23.77 8.37
N GLY A 75 6.05 24.86 8.10
CA GLY A 75 6.42 25.23 6.74
C GLY A 75 7.35 24.19 6.12
N SER A 76 6.96 23.65 4.97
CA SER A 76 7.78 22.85 4.05
C SER A 76 8.84 23.74 3.38
N GLY A 77 9.75 24.31 4.19
CA GLY A 77 10.74 25.31 3.79
C GLY A 77 12.12 24.74 3.44
N GLY A 78 12.25 23.42 3.32
CA GLY A 78 13.39 22.83 2.62
C GLY A 78 13.04 22.82 1.15
N SER A 79 13.86 23.44 0.30
CA SER A 79 13.74 23.31 -1.16
C SER A 79 13.64 21.81 -1.47
N ALA A 80 12.43 21.34 -1.76
CA ALA A 80 12.22 19.99 -2.24
C ALA A 80 13.24 19.82 -3.36
N MET A 81 14.11 18.82 -3.25
CA MET A 81 14.97 18.44 -4.37
C MET A 81 14.04 18.39 -5.57
N ALA A 82 14.26 19.29 -6.53
CA ALA A 82 13.39 19.43 -7.68
C ALA A 82 13.44 18.09 -8.40
N CYS A 83 12.40 17.29 -8.20
CA CYS A 83 12.12 16.06 -8.91
C CYS A 83 11.97 16.45 -10.38
N GLU A 84 13.06 16.36 -11.14
CA GLU A 84 13.04 16.76 -12.54
C GLU A 84 12.33 15.66 -13.37
N PRO A 85 11.34 16.01 -14.20
CA PRO A 85 10.66 15.01 -15.02
C PRO A 85 11.65 14.40 -16.00
N LEU A 86 11.65 13.07 -16.07
CA LEU A 86 12.33 12.34 -17.15
C LEU A 86 11.73 12.73 -18.51
N PRO A 87 12.50 12.67 -19.62
CA PRO A 87 12.07 13.10 -20.95
C PRO A 87 11.04 12.18 -21.63
N GLU A 88 10.29 11.40 -20.85
CA GLU A 88 9.22 10.53 -21.33
C GLU A 88 7.84 11.18 -21.10
N PRO A 89 6.87 10.96 -22.00
CA PRO A 89 5.56 11.58 -21.87
C PRO A 89 4.82 11.11 -20.61
N CYS A 90 5.02 9.84 -20.21
CA CYS A 90 4.41 9.30 -19.00
C CYS A 90 4.97 9.95 -17.72
N SER A 91 6.31 10.09 -17.60
CA SER A 91 6.91 10.77 -16.45
C SER A 91 6.54 12.25 -16.40
N THR A 92 6.39 12.90 -17.56
CA THR A 92 5.89 14.28 -17.62
C THR A 92 4.46 14.38 -17.09
N CYS A 93 3.57 13.44 -17.45
CA CYS A 93 2.22 13.41 -16.89
C CYS A 93 2.24 13.18 -15.38
N LEU A 94 2.99 12.18 -14.91
CA LEU A 94 3.11 11.88 -13.48
C LEU A 94 3.67 13.06 -12.69
N TYR A 95 4.65 13.77 -13.24
CA TYR A 95 5.19 14.97 -12.61
C TYR A 95 4.14 16.08 -12.47
N ASN A 96 3.28 16.28 -13.47
CA ASN A 96 2.28 17.34 -13.46
C ASN A 96 1.03 16.99 -12.64
N GLU A 97 0.52 15.77 -12.78
CA GLU A 97 -0.76 15.35 -12.18
C GLU A 97 -0.58 14.62 -10.84
N CYS A 98 0.57 13.98 -10.64
CA CYS A 98 0.90 13.15 -9.48
C CYS A 98 2.14 13.66 -8.75
N GLN A 99 2.38 14.98 -8.76
CA GLN A 99 3.65 15.60 -8.36
C GLN A 99 4.16 15.08 -7.01
N GLU A 100 3.34 15.12 -5.95
CA GLU A 100 3.73 14.69 -4.61
C GLU A 100 4.21 13.23 -4.60
N ARG A 101 3.38 12.30 -5.12
CA ARG A 101 3.73 10.86 -5.19
C ARG A 101 4.94 10.60 -6.09
N TYR A 102 5.07 11.35 -7.19
CA TYR A 102 6.21 11.23 -8.09
C TYR A 102 7.51 11.63 -7.38
N CYS A 103 7.49 12.74 -6.66
CA CYS A 103 8.66 13.26 -5.94
C CYS A 103 9.01 12.40 -4.72
N ASP A 104 8.01 11.87 -4.00
CA ASP A 104 8.22 10.89 -2.92
C ASP A 104 8.93 9.63 -3.45
N CYS A 105 8.41 9.05 -4.53
CA CYS A 105 9.03 7.90 -5.17
C CYS A 105 10.43 8.21 -5.72
N TYR A 106 10.64 9.39 -6.30
CA TYR A 106 11.96 9.81 -6.79
C TYR A 106 12.97 9.98 -5.65
N GLY A 107 12.54 10.47 -4.49
CA GLY A 107 13.35 10.56 -3.27
C GLY A 107 13.67 9.20 -2.64
N ASN A 108 12.85 8.18 -2.89
CA ASN A 108 13.09 6.80 -2.46
C ASN A 108 13.85 6.02 -3.53
N SER A 109 15.15 5.77 -3.31
CA SER A 109 16.00 5.05 -4.26
C SER A 109 15.49 3.64 -4.61
N ALA A 110 14.74 2.98 -3.71
CA ALA A 110 14.14 1.69 -4.01
C ALA A 110 12.95 1.83 -4.96
N CYS A 111 12.12 2.86 -4.79
CA CYS A 111 10.98 3.12 -5.68
C CYS A 111 11.46 3.53 -7.08
N SER A 112 12.42 4.45 -7.16
CA SER A 112 12.99 4.88 -8.44
C SER A 112 13.69 3.73 -9.18
N ALA A 113 14.41 2.86 -8.47
CA ALA A 113 15.04 1.67 -9.08
C ALA A 113 13.98 0.67 -9.58
N LEU A 114 12.93 0.44 -8.78
CA LEU A 114 11.82 -0.43 -9.16
C LEU A 114 11.13 0.06 -10.44
N LEU A 115 10.70 1.33 -10.51
CA LEU A 115 9.96 1.85 -11.66
C LEU A 115 10.83 2.09 -12.90
N PHE A 116 11.93 2.84 -12.75
CA PHE A 116 12.67 3.33 -13.92
C PHE A 116 13.72 2.35 -14.43
N THR A 117 14.22 1.45 -13.57
CA THR A 117 15.26 0.49 -13.94
C THR A 117 14.70 -0.91 -14.14
N CYS A 118 13.86 -1.40 -13.22
CA CYS A 118 13.40 -2.78 -13.26
C CYS A 118 12.14 -2.94 -14.12
N LEU A 119 11.07 -2.20 -13.79
CA LEU A 119 9.77 -2.33 -14.48
C LEU A 119 9.81 -1.84 -15.93
N SER A 120 10.72 -0.93 -16.27
CA SER A 120 10.94 -0.50 -17.66
C SER A 120 11.45 -1.63 -18.58
N GLN A 121 11.99 -2.71 -18.02
CA GLN A 121 12.42 -3.89 -18.76
C GLN A 121 11.36 -4.99 -18.85
N CYS A 122 10.28 -4.88 -18.07
CA CYS A 122 9.21 -5.87 -18.07
C CYS A 122 8.30 -5.69 -19.31
N ALA A 123 7.96 -6.81 -19.95
CA ALA A 123 6.92 -6.78 -20.98
C ALA A 123 5.56 -6.43 -20.34
N SER A 124 4.70 -5.73 -21.09
CA SER A 124 3.34 -5.42 -20.63
C SER A 124 2.61 -6.71 -20.21
N GLY A 125 2.19 -6.79 -18.95
CA GLY A 125 1.51 -7.95 -18.39
C GLY A 125 2.40 -9.07 -17.87
N ASP A 126 3.73 -8.91 -17.86
CA ASP A 126 4.65 -9.89 -17.29
C ASP A 126 4.69 -9.83 -15.76
N GLN A 127 3.75 -10.53 -15.11
CA GLN A 127 3.64 -10.60 -13.65
C GLN A 127 4.88 -11.20 -12.98
N ALA A 128 5.56 -12.15 -13.65
CA ALA A 128 6.77 -12.76 -13.10
C ALA A 128 7.91 -11.74 -13.05
N CYS A 129 8.04 -10.89 -14.07
CA CYS A 129 8.98 -9.78 -14.08
C CYS A 129 8.64 -8.74 -13.00
N VAL A 130 7.37 -8.32 -12.91
CA VAL A 130 6.91 -7.37 -11.87
C VAL A 130 7.20 -7.90 -10.47
N GLN A 131 6.87 -9.17 -10.20
CA GLN A 131 7.14 -9.81 -8.92
C GLN A 131 8.65 -9.88 -8.62
N THR A 132 9.47 -10.20 -9.63
CA THR A 132 10.93 -10.20 -9.48
C THR A 132 11.45 -8.81 -9.13
N CYS A 133 10.93 -7.77 -9.76
CA CYS A 133 11.28 -6.38 -9.45
C CYS A 133 10.88 -5.99 -8.02
N ALA A 134 9.66 -6.33 -7.61
CA ALA A 134 9.18 -6.08 -6.25
C ALA A 134 10.06 -6.78 -5.19
N THR A 135 10.46 -8.02 -5.42
CA THR A 135 11.38 -8.75 -4.54
C THR A 135 12.78 -8.12 -4.49
N GLN A 136 13.28 -7.53 -5.58
CA GLN A 136 14.58 -6.84 -5.60
C GLN A 136 14.54 -5.46 -4.93
N HIS A 137 13.38 -4.81 -4.90
CA HIS A 137 13.22 -3.46 -4.36
C HIS A 137 12.04 -3.36 -3.38
N PRO A 138 12.03 -4.16 -2.30
CA PRO A 138 10.87 -4.30 -1.43
C PRO A 138 10.46 -2.97 -0.79
N ASN A 139 11.42 -2.14 -0.40
CA ASN A 139 11.17 -0.85 0.25
C ASN A 139 10.57 0.22 -0.67
N GLY A 140 10.48 -0.04 -1.98
CA GLY A 140 9.91 0.88 -2.97
C GLY A 140 8.51 0.49 -3.43
N VAL A 141 7.98 -0.66 -3.01
CA VAL A 141 6.73 -1.20 -3.56
C VAL A 141 5.53 -0.32 -3.22
N SER A 142 5.41 0.13 -1.97
CA SER A 142 4.27 0.95 -1.55
C SER A 142 4.22 2.30 -2.27
N ASP A 143 5.36 2.99 -2.37
CA ASP A 143 5.45 4.27 -3.09
C ASP A 143 5.15 4.09 -4.58
N ALA A 144 5.66 3.01 -5.18
CA ALA A 144 5.41 2.69 -6.58
C ALA A 144 3.93 2.35 -6.83
N ALA A 145 3.28 1.63 -5.91
CA ALA A 145 1.87 1.30 -6.01
C ALA A 145 0.98 2.55 -5.89
N LEU A 146 1.30 3.47 -4.97
CA LEU A 146 0.58 4.74 -4.81
C LEU A 146 0.77 5.66 -6.02
N LEU A 147 1.99 5.73 -6.57
CA LEU A 147 2.25 6.46 -7.81
C LEU A 147 1.53 5.82 -9.00
N GLY A 148 1.50 4.49 -9.06
CA GLY A 148 0.77 3.73 -10.08
C GLY A 148 -0.75 3.97 -10.02
N ALA A 149 -1.32 4.04 -8.82
CA ALA A 149 -2.73 4.38 -8.61
C ALA A 149 -3.06 5.78 -9.14
N CYS A 150 -2.22 6.77 -8.84
CA CYS A 150 -2.38 8.12 -9.39
C CYS A 150 -2.22 8.12 -10.91
N SER A 151 -1.26 7.35 -11.43
CA SER A 151 -1.05 7.21 -12.87
C SER A 151 -2.27 6.63 -13.60
N ASP A 152 -2.96 5.66 -13.00
CA ASP A 152 -4.16 5.05 -13.57
C ASP A 152 -5.30 6.08 -13.66
N GLN A 153 -5.47 6.89 -12.61
CA GLN A 153 -6.54 7.89 -12.55
C GLN A 153 -6.27 9.10 -13.45
N ALA A 154 -5.07 9.66 -13.42
CA ALA A 154 -4.76 10.93 -14.07
C ALA A 154 -4.01 10.78 -15.41
N CYS A 155 -3.25 9.70 -15.59
CA CYS A 155 -2.31 9.54 -16.69
C CYS A 155 -2.56 8.30 -17.58
N SER A 156 -3.71 7.62 -17.47
CA SER A 156 -4.00 6.36 -18.18
C SER A 156 -3.85 6.43 -19.70
N ASN A 157 -4.10 7.59 -20.32
CA ASN A 157 -3.93 7.78 -21.76
C ASN A 157 -2.46 7.81 -22.22
N VAL A 158 -1.54 8.14 -21.30
CA VAL A 158 -0.11 8.34 -21.59
C VAL A 158 0.76 7.24 -20.97
N CYS A 159 0.26 6.60 -19.91
CA CYS A 159 0.93 5.57 -19.13
C CYS A 159 0.15 4.24 -19.21
N PRO A 160 0.21 3.50 -20.33
CA PRO A 160 -0.61 2.31 -20.56
C PRO A 160 -0.28 1.11 -19.65
N THR A 161 0.82 1.17 -18.90
CA THR A 161 1.34 0.07 -18.05
C THR A 161 1.37 0.39 -16.57
N ALA A 162 0.85 1.53 -16.12
CA ALA A 162 1.25 2.07 -14.82
C ALA A 162 0.37 1.67 -13.61
N GLY A 163 -0.82 1.12 -13.81
CA GLY A 163 -1.77 0.97 -12.71
C GLY A 163 -1.98 -0.46 -12.23
N ILE A 164 -1.61 -0.75 -10.99
CA ILE A 164 -2.43 -1.66 -10.17
C ILE A 164 -3.68 -0.86 -9.84
N VAL A 165 -4.88 -1.39 -10.09
CA VAL A 165 -6.11 -0.73 -9.66
C VAL A 165 -6.16 -0.80 -8.13
N VAL A 166 -5.88 0.33 -7.49
CA VAL A 166 -5.87 0.45 -6.03
C VAL A 166 -7.25 0.98 -5.61
N ASN A 167 -7.99 0.18 -4.84
CA ASN A 167 -9.20 0.65 -4.17
C ASN A 167 -8.84 1.38 -2.86
N GLY A 168 -9.80 2.02 -2.20
CA GLY A 168 -9.53 2.77 -0.96
C GLY A 168 -8.87 1.94 0.16
N CYS A 169 -9.19 0.64 0.25
CA CYS A 169 -8.54 -0.25 1.21
C CYS A 169 -7.07 -0.48 0.87
N THR A 170 -6.77 -0.79 -0.40
CA THR A 170 -5.41 -1.01 -0.87
C THR A 170 -4.57 0.27 -0.78
N GLU A 171 -5.17 1.44 -1.04
CA GLU A 171 -4.49 2.74 -0.91
C GLU A 171 -4.14 3.01 0.55
N CYS A 172 -5.07 2.75 1.46
CA CYS A 172 -4.82 2.83 2.89
C CYS A 172 -3.71 1.86 3.32
N LEU A 173 -3.72 0.61 2.83
CA LEU A 173 -2.68 -0.37 3.15
C LEU A 173 -1.29 0.09 2.70
N PHE A 174 -1.16 0.63 1.49
CA PHE A 174 0.13 1.14 1.03
C PHE A 174 0.57 2.42 1.76
N THR A 175 -0.38 3.20 2.29
CA THR A 175 -0.09 4.45 3.02
C THR A 175 0.22 4.20 4.50
N GLU A 176 -0.64 3.45 5.19
CA GLU A 176 -0.62 3.23 6.65
C GLU A 176 0.14 1.96 7.06
N CYS A 177 0.30 1.01 6.13
CA CYS A 177 0.96 -0.28 6.37
C CYS A 177 2.13 -0.56 5.41
N PRO A 178 2.97 0.44 5.05
CA PRO A 178 3.96 0.30 3.98
C PRO A 178 4.99 -0.78 4.31
N THR A 179 5.39 -0.94 5.57
CA THR A 179 6.37 -1.96 5.97
C THR A 179 5.83 -3.37 5.76
N GLN A 180 4.60 -3.63 6.19
CA GLN A 180 3.95 -4.93 6.06
C GLN A 180 3.65 -5.24 4.59
N MET A 181 3.19 -4.24 3.83
CA MET A 181 2.94 -4.39 2.40
C MET A 181 4.24 -4.67 1.63
N ASN A 182 5.28 -3.88 1.85
CA ASN A 182 6.59 -4.08 1.22
C ASN A 182 7.18 -5.48 1.52
N ALA A 183 7.10 -5.93 2.78
CA ALA A 183 7.52 -7.28 3.15
C ALA A 183 6.68 -8.37 2.47
N CYS A 184 5.37 -8.15 2.39
CA CYS A 184 4.46 -9.07 1.71
C CYS A 184 4.76 -9.20 0.21
N PHE A 185 4.88 -8.08 -0.51
CA PHE A 185 5.17 -8.10 -1.94
C PHE A 185 6.58 -8.60 -2.28
N ALA A 186 7.50 -8.63 -1.32
CA ALA A 186 8.79 -9.29 -1.49
C ALA A 186 8.64 -10.82 -1.62
N GLU A 187 7.56 -11.39 -1.06
CA GLU A 187 7.29 -12.83 -1.06
C GLU A 187 6.16 -13.20 -2.05
N PRO A 188 6.43 -14.03 -3.08
CA PRO A 188 5.42 -14.39 -4.07
C PRO A 188 4.15 -15.02 -3.48
N ALA A 189 4.29 -15.81 -2.41
CA ALA A 189 3.15 -16.42 -1.73
C ALA A 189 2.25 -15.39 -1.02
N CYS A 190 2.83 -14.30 -0.51
CA CYS A 190 2.07 -13.24 0.14
C CYS A 190 1.42 -12.31 -0.89
N ALA A 191 2.12 -11.96 -1.97
CA ALA A 191 1.53 -11.24 -3.10
C ALA A 191 0.29 -11.97 -3.65
N ALA A 192 0.40 -13.29 -3.87
CA ALA A 192 -0.73 -14.10 -4.30
C ALA A 192 -1.88 -14.13 -3.27
N ALA A 193 -1.56 -14.11 -1.97
CA ALA A 193 -2.58 -14.01 -0.91
C ALA A 193 -3.32 -12.67 -0.94
N VAL A 194 -2.62 -11.56 -1.19
CA VAL A 194 -3.23 -10.23 -1.33
C VAL A 194 -4.16 -10.18 -2.54
N GLU A 195 -3.74 -10.72 -3.68
CA GLU A 195 -4.60 -10.84 -4.87
C GLU A 195 -5.85 -11.69 -4.60
N CYS A 196 -5.69 -12.81 -3.88
CA CYS A 196 -6.81 -13.66 -3.46
C CYS A 196 -7.81 -12.89 -2.58
N VAL A 197 -7.32 -12.11 -1.61
CA VAL A 197 -8.17 -11.27 -0.74
C VAL A 197 -8.94 -10.22 -1.54
N GLN A 198 -8.34 -9.64 -2.59
CA GLN A 198 -9.05 -8.69 -3.45
C GLN A 198 -10.21 -9.31 -4.23
N MET A 199 -10.21 -10.63 -4.42
CA MET A 199 -11.32 -11.36 -5.05
C MET A 199 -12.41 -11.76 -4.05
N CYS A 200 -12.17 -11.61 -2.75
CA CYS A 200 -13.15 -11.95 -1.72
C CYS A 200 -14.32 -10.94 -1.69
N PRO A 201 -15.56 -11.41 -1.50
CA PRO A 201 -16.67 -10.51 -1.20
C PRO A 201 -16.39 -9.69 0.07
N PRO A 202 -16.89 -8.44 0.15
CA PRO A 202 -16.74 -7.62 1.33
C PRO A 202 -17.30 -8.35 2.56
N ASN A 203 -16.59 -8.27 3.69
CA ASN A 203 -16.91 -8.92 4.96
C ASN A 203 -16.93 -10.46 4.94
N ASN A 204 -16.41 -11.13 3.91
CA ASN A 204 -16.28 -12.58 3.89
C ASN A 204 -14.98 -13.05 4.57
N PHE A 205 -14.97 -13.08 5.90
CA PHE A 205 -13.82 -13.49 6.70
C PHE A 205 -13.31 -14.90 6.39
N ASN A 206 -14.19 -15.82 5.98
CA ASN A 206 -13.79 -17.19 5.63
C ASN A 206 -12.99 -17.22 4.31
N CYS A 207 -13.40 -16.40 3.34
CA CYS A 207 -12.62 -16.21 2.11
C CYS A 207 -11.25 -15.61 2.44
N ILE A 208 -11.22 -14.54 3.23
CA ILE A 208 -9.97 -13.85 3.62
C ILE A 208 -9.03 -14.79 4.38
N SER A 209 -9.53 -15.53 5.37
CA SER A 209 -8.70 -16.46 6.15
C SER A 209 -8.14 -17.60 5.30
N THR A 210 -8.93 -18.09 4.34
CA THR A 210 -8.49 -19.11 3.37
C THR A 210 -7.39 -18.57 2.45
N CYS A 211 -7.55 -17.34 1.93
CA CYS A 211 -6.56 -16.70 1.07
C CYS A 211 -5.21 -16.45 1.78
N VAL A 212 -5.25 -16.03 3.04
CA VAL A 212 -4.05 -15.76 3.83
C VAL A 212 -3.26 -17.05 4.10
N GLY A 213 -3.92 -18.21 4.18
CA GLY A 213 -3.28 -19.52 4.01
C GLY A 213 -2.10 -19.83 4.96
N GLY A 214 -2.09 -19.25 6.17
CA GLY A 214 -0.98 -19.39 7.12
C GLY A 214 0.27 -18.57 6.78
N ASN A 215 0.27 -17.75 5.72
CA ASN A 215 1.37 -16.85 5.39
C ASN A 215 1.47 -15.75 6.47
N GLN A 216 2.61 -15.70 7.17
CA GLN A 216 2.81 -14.78 8.27
C GLN A 216 2.79 -13.31 7.83
N ASN A 217 3.40 -12.97 6.69
CA ASN A 217 3.40 -11.60 6.19
C ASN A 217 1.98 -11.15 5.82
N ALA A 218 1.18 -12.02 5.21
CA ALA A 218 -0.21 -11.71 4.89
C ALA A 218 -1.05 -11.51 6.17
N GLN A 219 -0.77 -12.27 7.24
CA GLN A 219 -1.38 -12.03 8.55
C GLN A 219 -0.97 -10.68 9.14
N THR A 220 0.29 -10.25 8.99
CA THR A 220 0.73 -8.93 9.47
C THR A 220 0.09 -7.79 8.69
N VAL A 221 -0.07 -7.93 7.37
CA VAL A 221 -0.82 -6.99 6.53
C VAL A 221 -2.26 -6.90 7.01
N LEU A 222 -2.94 -8.03 7.20
CA LEU A 222 -4.33 -8.05 7.67
C LEU A 222 -4.46 -7.42 9.07
N SER A 223 -3.54 -7.71 9.98
CA SER A 223 -3.52 -7.10 11.32
C SER A 223 -3.39 -5.58 11.24
N CYS A 224 -2.52 -5.09 10.38
CA CYS A 224 -2.36 -3.66 10.13
C CYS A 224 -3.60 -3.04 9.47
N ALA A 225 -4.21 -3.74 8.51
CA ALA A 225 -5.44 -3.32 7.84
C ALA A 225 -6.58 -3.08 8.84
N VAL A 226 -6.77 -4.02 9.79
CA VAL A 226 -7.82 -3.91 10.81
C VAL A 226 -7.56 -2.75 11.76
N GLN A 227 -6.29 -2.49 12.10
CA GLN A 227 -5.92 -1.42 13.03
C GLN A 227 -6.04 -0.02 12.41
N ASN A 228 -5.53 0.15 11.18
CA ASN A 228 -5.38 1.47 10.57
C ASN A 228 -6.38 1.75 9.43
N CYS A 229 -6.89 0.71 8.77
CA CYS A 229 -7.68 0.82 7.54
C CYS A 229 -9.13 0.31 7.65
N SER A 230 -9.63 0.07 8.87
CA SER A 230 -10.98 -0.49 9.08
C SER A 230 -12.11 0.30 8.43
N GLY A 231 -11.95 1.61 8.21
CA GLY A 231 -12.95 2.44 7.53
C GLY A 231 -12.98 2.29 6.00
N GLN A 232 -11.89 1.82 5.39
CA GLN A 232 -11.74 1.70 3.93
C GLN A 232 -11.85 0.25 3.44
N CYS A 233 -11.65 -0.72 4.34
CA CYS A 233 -11.61 -2.16 4.04
C CYS A 233 -12.90 -2.94 4.37
N GLN A 234 -14.05 -2.26 4.43
CA GLN A 234 -15.37 -2.87 4.73
C GLN A 234 -16.17 -3.24 3.50
#